data_AF-A0A4Y4M5R4-F1
#
_entry.id   AF-A0A4Y4M5R4-F1
#
_cell.length_a   1.000
_cell.length_b   1.000
_cell.length_c   1.000
_cell.angle_alpha   90.00
_cell.angle_beta   90.00
_cell.angle_gamma   90.00
#
_symmetry.space_group_name_H-M   'P 1'
#
loop_
_entity.id
_entity.type
_entity.pdbx_description
1 polymer ?
#
loop_
_entity_poly.entity_id
_entity_poly.type
_entity_poly.pdbx_seq_one_letter_code
_entity_poly.pdbx_strand_id
1 'polypeptide(L)'
;MDFNKPEINAFINDYVSKLRQGTATIFLGAGMSKAAGFVDWKGLLRDIAGELGLRIDEETDLISVAQFHKNKNNNRNKIDEKIVNEFTDSDIETENHRIIARLPFSTIWTTNYDDLIEDTHEKIHKIIDIKSEVDDLFINKGNRSCILYKMHGDKDKPSKAILLKEDYERYYYTHEPFISIFNSELITKSFLFVGFSFTDPNVNYIFGRLTHRYSDKSKDHYCIMKKTAISDWGNNQEKFEYEKIKQELFIKELGRYRVQTILIEDYPDLTLLLKEIERRYNSHSIFISGSAINYGDFTQKEAQSFIHLLSKELIENNLNIVNGFGLGVGSAVINGALDAIYSNPKKFSENQLILKPFPQFASGEKKLEELWEEYRQNMLSRAGISLILFGNKADGDNIINADGVKREFEIAVEKGLIPIPLSYTGYMAKEIFDKISQNPTEYNLTEEIYTDISRITIQKYNIEASVKEIISIIKKIAK
;
A
#
# COMPACT_ATOMS: atom_id res chain seq x y z
N MET A 1 16.99 -4.80 -4.55
CA MET A 1 16.43 -5.95 -3.79
C MET A 1 16.05 -7.14 -4.68
N ASP A 2 16.32 -8.38 -4.25
CA ASP A 2 15.83 -9.60 -4.91
C ASP A 2 14.57 -10.12 -4.20
N PHE A 3 13.41 -9.99 -4.86
CA PHE A 3 12.10 -10.39 -4.32
C PHE A 3 11.81 -11.89 -4.45
N ASN A 4 12.68 -12.66 -5.12
CA ASN A 4 12.54 -14.11 -5.24
C ASN A 4 13.18 -14.87 -4.07
N LYS A 5 13.95 -14.18 -3.21
CA LYS A 5 14.44 -14.75 -1.95
C LYS A 5 13.24 -15.33 -1.17
N PRO A 6 13.28 -16.61 -0.76
CA PRO A 6 12.12 -17.30 -0.17
C PRO A 6 11.46 -16.54 0.98
N GLU A 7 12.26 -15.96 1.89
CA GLU A 7 11.77 -15.23 3.06
C GLU A 7 11.02 -13.94 2.68
N ILE A 8 11.60 -13.13 1.77
CA ILE A 8 10.99 -11.89 1.28
C ILE A 8 9.71 -12.20 0.50
N ASN A 9 9.77 -13.20 -0.39
CA ASN A 9 8.63 -13.61 -1.20
C ASN A 9 7.47 -14.10 -0.32
N ALA A 10 7.76 -14.94 0.68
CA ALA A 10 6.76 -15.45 1.62
C ALA A 10 6.14 -14.31 2.45
N PHE A 11 6.96 -13.39 2.95
CA PHE A 11 6.50 -12.20 3.65
C PHE A 11 5.53 -11.37 2.81
N ILE A 12 5.92 -10.99 1.58
CA ILE A 12 5.08 -10.13 0.74
C ILE A 12 3.75 -10.83 0.44
N ASN A 13 3.77 -12.11 0.07
CA ASN A 13 2.55 -12.86 -0.24
C ASN A 13 1.60 -12.94 0.96
N ASP A 14 2.14 -13.26 2.15
CA ASP A 14 1.34 -13.33 3.36
C ASP A 14 0.78 -11.96 3.77
N TYR A 15 1.61 -10.92 3.78
CA TYR A 15 1.19 -9.57 4.17
C TYR A 15 0.16 -8.99 3.19
N VAL A 16 0.35 -9.20 1.87
CA VAL A 16 -0.62 -8.80 0.84
C VAL A 16 -1.94 -9.56 0.99
N SER A 17 -1.90 -10.85 1.31
CA SER A 17 -3.12 -11.63 1.60
C SER A 17 -3.89 -11.04 2.79
N LYS A 18 -3.19 -10.67 3.87
CA LYS A 18 -3.79 -10.01 5.05
C LYS A 18 -4.31 -8.60 4.75
N LEU A 19 -3.61 -7.83 3.90
CA LEU A 19 -4.09 -6.55 3.38
C LEU A 19 -5.43 -6.69 2.64
N ARG A 20 -5.54 -7.68 1.75
CA ARG A 20 -6.79 -7.96 1.01
C ARG A 20 -7.94 -8.37 1.94
N GLN A 21 -7.63 -9.07 3.03
CA GLN A 21 -8.61 -9.46 4.04
C GLN A 21 -8.99 -8.33 5.01
N GLY A 22 -8.33 -7.17 4.94
CA GLY A 22 -8.52 -6.08 5.91
C GLY A 22 -7.96 -6.38 7.30
N THR A 23 -7.08 -7.37 7.41
CA THR A 23 -6.46 -7.84 8.67
C THR A 23 -4.96 -7.50 8.76
N ALA A 24 -4.49 -6.53 7.97
CA ALA A 24 -3.16 -5.96 8.08
C ALA A 24 -3.23 -4.48 8.50
N THR A 25 -2.22 -4.04 9.23
CA THR A 25 -1.98 -2.64 9.59
C THR A 25 -0.48 -2.36 9.59
N ILE A 26 -0.11 -1.10 9.71
CA ILE A 26 1.27 -0.62 9.66
C ILE A 26 1.54 0.29 10.86
N PHE A 27 2.74 0.18 11.40
CA PHE A 27 3.25 1.02 12.48
C PHE A 27 4.48 1.77 11.99
N LEU A 28 4.41 3.10 12.03
CA LEU A 28 5.41 3.99 11.47
C LEU A 28 6.17 4.68 12.61
N GLY A 29 7.48 4.46 12.68
CA GLY A 29 8.38 5.16 13.59
C GLY A 29 9.10 6.33 12.92
N ALA A 30 9.90 7.06 13.71
CA ALA A 30 10.58 8.27 13.27
C ALA A 30 11.57 8.05 12.11
N GLY A 31 12.07 6.80 11.95
CA GLY A 31 12.93 6.44 10.82
C GLY A 31 12.24 6.59 9.45
N MET A 32 10.91 6.59 9.40
CA MET A 32 10.14 6.80 8.18
C MET A 32 10.16 8.26 7.69
N SER A 33 10.16 9.21 8.63
CA SER A 33 10.13 10.65 8.36
C SER A 33 11.53 11.23 8.08
N LYS A 34 12.61 10.50 8.36
CA LYS A 34 14.01 10.97 8.11
C LYS A 34 14.27 11.41 6.68
N ALA A 35 13.78 10.66 5.70
CA ALA A 35 13.99 10.97 4.29
C ALA A 35 13.20 12.20 3.81
N ALA A 36 12.19 12.63 4.58
CA ALA A 36 11.47 13.89 4.38
C ALA A 36 12.21 15.10 5.01
N GLY A 37 13.33 14.86 5.70
CA GLY A 37 14.09 15.91 6.39
C GLY A 37 13.83 16.01 7.89
N PHE A 38 12.89 15.22 8.44
CA PHE A 38 12.62 15.24 9.87
C PHE A 38 13.71 14.59 10.71
N VAL A 39 13.91 15.13 11.90
CA VAL A 39 14.86 14.61 12.89
C VAL A 39 14.31 13.37 13.58
N ASP A 40 15.20 12.42 13.91
CA ASP A 40 14.86 11.38 14.87
C ASP A 40 14.97 11.89 16.31
N TRP A 41 14.68 11.02 17.27
CA TRP A 41 14.76 11.33 18.69
C TRP A 41 16.13 11.91 19.10
N LYS A 42 17.23 11.38 18.55
CA LYS A 42 18.58 11.89 18.83
C LYS A 42 18.79 13.28 18.25
N GLY A 43 18.31 13.53 17.03
CA GLY A 43 18.32 14.86 16.41
C GLY A 43 17.52 15.88 17.21
N LEU A 44 16.29 15.52 17.61
CA LEU A 44 15.41 16.37 18.41
C LEU A 44 16.09 16.82 19.72
N LEU A 45 16.72 15.89 20.45
CA LEU A 45 17.33 16.19 21.74
C LEU A 45 18.77 16.71 21.68
N ARG A 46 19.38 16.88 20.50
CA ARG A 46 20.81 17.23 20.37
C ARG A 46 21.18 18.54 21.08
N ASP A 47 20.43 19.61 20.84
CA ASP A 47 20.71 20.92 21.48
C ASP A 47 20.37 20.90 22.97
N ILE A 48 19.29 20.19 23.34
CA ILE A 48 18.87 20.01 24.73
C ILE A 48 19.97 19.31 25.54
N ALA A 49 20.58 18.26 24.97
CA ALA A 49 21.71 17.57 25.56
C ALA A 49 22.94 18.47 25.67
N GLY A 50 23.22 19.29 24.65
CA GLY A 50 24.30 20.27 24.66
C GLY A 50 24.21 21.26 25.83
N GLU A 51 23.01 21.75 26.15
CA GLU A 51 22.76 22.64 27.30
C GLU A 51 22.90 21.97 28.67
N LEU A 52 22.79 20.64 28.68
CA LEU A 52 23.09 19.81 29.84
C LEU A 52 24.59 19.45 29.93
N GLY A 53 25.38 19.76 28.90
CA GLY A 53 26.79 19.33 28.80
C GLY A 53 26.93 17.85 28.45
N LEU A 54 25.89 17.23 27.90
CA LEU A 54 25.85 15.82 27.50
C LEU A 54 26.14 15.66 26.00
N ARG A 55 26.77 14.53 25.64
CA ARG A 55 27.05 14.19 24.24
C ARG A 55 25.99 13.19 23.76
N ILE A 56 24.96 13.66 23.07
CA ILE A 56 23.79 12.85 22.69
C ILE A 56 24.13 11.56 21.93
N ASP A 57 25.23 11.56 21.19
CA ASP A 57 25.66 10.39 20.41
C ASP A 57 26.23 9.27 21.29
N GLU A 58 26.64 9.59 22.53
CA GLU A 58 27.10 8.65 23.57
C GLU A 58 25.95 8.20 24.49
N GLU A 59 24.81 8.89 24.48
CA GLU A 59 23.67 8.60 25.34
C GLU A 59 22.79 7.47 24.79
N THR A 60 22.42 6.55 25.69
CA THR A 60 21.52 5.43 25.39
C THR A 60 20.09 5.66 25.90
N ASP A 61 19.93 6.41 26.99
CA ASP A 61 18.62 6.74 27.59
C ASP A 61 18.22 8.19 27.27
N LEU A 62 17.71 8.37 26.06
CA LEU A 62 17.24 9.66 25.55
C LEU A 62 16.03 10.20 26.34
N ILE A 63 15.23 9.33 26.95
CA ILE A 63 14.07 9.69 27.75
C ILE A 63 14.51 10.40 29.04
N SER A 64 15.56 9.87 29.69
CA SER A 64 16.16 10.52 30.85
C SER A 64 16.79 11.87 30.51
N VAL A 65 17.41 12.02 29.33
CA VAL A 65 17.98 13.32 28.88
C VAL A 65 16.89 14.40 28.81
N ALA A 66 15.74 14.09 28.22
CA ALA A 66 14.60 15.03 28.16
C ALA A 66 14.09 15.40 29.57
N GLN A 67 14.01 14.42 30.48
CA GLN A 67 13.62 14.66 31.87
C GLN A 67 14.63 15.55 32.62
N PHE A 68 15.93 15.34 32.43
CA PHE A 68 16.97 16.17 33.06
C PHE A 68 16.87 17.62 32.66
N HIS A 69 16.57 17.90 31.39
CA HIS A 69 16.32 19.26 30.92
C HIS A 69 15.13 19.89 31.64
N LYS A 70 14.00 19.19 31.72
CA LYS A 70 12.83 19.67 32.47
C LYS A 70 13.17 19.94 33.94
N ASN A 71 13.86 19.03 34.59
CA ASN A 71 14.22 19.16 36.01
C ASN A 71 15.17 20.34 36.25
N LYS A 72 16.13 20.58 35.34
CA LYS A 72 17.08 21.71 35.44
C LYS A 72 16.38 23.05 35.26
N ASN A 73 15.43 23.14 34.34
CA ASN A 73 14.76 24.39 33.95
C ASN A 73 13.39 24.61 34.60
N ASN A 74 12.88 23.63 35.35
CA ASN A 74 11.54 23.59 35.94
C ASN A 74 10.39 23.85 34.94
N ASN A 75 10.61 23.59 33.64
CA ASN A 75 9.58 23.71 32.60
C ASN A 75 9.92 22.82 31.39
N ARG A 76 8.91 22.54 30.56
CA ARG A 76 9.05 21.79 29.29
C ARG A 76 8.96 22.68 28.04
N ASN A 77 8.87 24.00 28.20
CA ASN A 77 8.58 24.92 27.10
C ASN A 77 9.56 24.79 25.93
N LYS A 78 10.87 24.70 26.22
CA LYS A 78 11.88 24.55 25.17
C LYS A 78 11.74 23.23 24.38
N ILE A 79 11.32 22.16 25.05
CA ILE A 79 11.07 20.86 24.42
C ILE A 79 9.85 20.99 23.50
N ASP A 80 8.78 21.59 24.02
CA ASP A 80 7.55 21.81 23.27
C ASP A 80 7.77 22.72 22.05
N GLU A 81 8.49 23.83 22.23
CA GLU A 81 8.92 24.73 21.15
C GLU A 81 9.75 23.98 20.11
N LYS A 82 10.61 23.06 20.55
CA LYS A 82 11.43 22.28 19.62
C LYS A 82 10.61 21.26 18.83
N ILE A 83 9.60 20.62 19.45
CA ILE A 83 8.65 19.78 18.72
C ILE A 83 7.95 20.63 17.65
N VAL A 84 7.42 21.81 18.01
CA VAL A 84 6.78 22.68 17.03
C VAL A 84 7.77 23.03 15.91
N ASN A 85 8.92 23.63 16.23
CA ASN A 85 9.84 24.17 15.23
C ASN A 85 10.44 23.10 14.30
N GLU A 86 10.73 21.90 14.80
CA GLU A 86 11.30 20.81 13.98
C GLU A 86 10.25 20.10 13.13
N PHE A 87 8.98 20.14 13.54
CA PHE A 87 7.88 19.49 12.85
C PHE A 87 6.95 20.49 12.09
N THR A 88 7.33 21.76 12.01
CA THR A 88 6.64 22.77 11.20
C THR A 88 7.23 22.81 9.78
N ASP A 89 6.37 22.84 8.75
CA ASP A 89 6.75 23.10 7.36
C ASP A 89 7.83 22.20 6.76
N SER A 90 7.54 20.90 6.59
CA SER A 90 8.18 20.16 5.51
C SER A 90 7.13 19.43 4.67
N ASP A 91 6.74 20.10 3.58
CA ASP A 91 5.85 19.62 2.53
C ASP A 91 6.46 18.46 1.70
N ILE A 92 7.46 17.76 2.24
CA ILE A 92 8.27 16.79 1.51
C ILE A 92 7.78 15.39 1.86
N GLU A 93 6.58 15.03 1.40
CA GLU A 93 6.18 13.63 1.51
C GLU A 93 7.09 12.74 0.65
N THR A 94 7.52 11.61 1.21
CA THR A 94 8.34 10.64 0.47
C THR A 94 7.47 9.68 -0.32
N GLU A 95 8.06 9.00 -1.30
CA GLU A 95 7.34 7.96 -2.07
C GLU A 95 6.76 6.86 -1.16
N ASN A 96 7.41 6.57 -0.04
CA ASN A 96 6.90 5.59 0.93
C ASN A 96 5.58 6.04 1.57
N HIS A 97 5.43 7.34 1.90
CA HIS A 97 4.17 7.89 2.40
C HIS A 97 3.07 7.79 1.35
N ARG A 98 3.41 8.09 0.08
CA ARG A 98 2.46 8.02 -1.04
C ARG A 98 1.98 6.58 -1.27
N ILE A 99 2.86 5.59 -1.19
CA ILE A 99 2.49 4.16 -1.30
C ILE A 99 1.57 3.76 -0.15
N ILE A 100 1.91 4.11 1.09
CA ILE A 100 1.10 3.79 2.27
C ILE A 100 -0.29 4.42 2.16
N ALA A 101 -0.38 5.67 1.70
CA ALA A 101 -1.65 6.34 1.50
C ALA A 101 -2.52 5.64 0.44
N ARG A 102 -1.93 5.06 -0.61
CA ARG A 102 -2.69 4.31 -1.63
C ARG A 102 -3.17 2.94 -1.14
N LEU A 103 -2.36 2.25 -0.33
CA LEU A 103 -2.72 0.97 0.27
C LEU A 103 -4.00 1.06 1.15
N PRO A 104 -4.76 -0.04 1.29
CA PRO A 104 -6.09 -0.03 1.90
C PRO A 104 -6.05 -0.17 3.43
N PHE A 105 -5.19 0.57 4.11
CA PHE A 105 -5.09 0.50 5.57
C PHE A 105 -6.34 1.11 6.24
N SER A 106 -7.06 0.30 7.02
CA SER A 106 -8.17 0.80 7.85
C SER A 106 -7.67 1.53 9.10
N THR A 107 -6.49 1.15 9.59
CA THR A 107 -5.80 1.77 10.73
C THR A 107 -4.32 1.88 10.44
N ILE A 108 -3.72 2.98 10.92
CA ILE A 108 -2.28 3.23 10.91
C ILE A 108 -1.90 3.66 12.34
N TRP A 109 -0.74 3.21 12.81
CA TRP A 109 -0.19 3.60 14.10
C TRP A 109 1.14 4.33 13.92
N THR A 110 1.40 5.29 14.79
CA THR A 110 2.69 5.96 14.83
C THR A 110 3.04 6.50 16.22
N THR A 111 4.33 6.65 16.47
CA THR A 111 4.88 7.44 17.59
C THR A 111 5.36 8.83 17.14
N ASN A 112 5.14 9.19 15.87
CA ASN A 112 5.62 10.44 15.31
C ASN A 112 4.64 11.58 15.61
N TYR A 113 5.18 12.80 15.67
CA TYR A 113 4.42 14.02 15.92
C TYR A 113 4.01 14.73 14.62
N ASP A 114 4.74 14.49 13.53
CA ASP A 114 4.53 15.09 12.20
C ASP A 114 3.17 14.74 11.57
N ASP A 115 2.76 15.50 10.55
CA ASP A 115 1.50 15.40 9.80
C ASP A 115 1.66 14.78 8.40
N LEU A 116 2.81 14.16 8.09
CA LEU A 116 3.09 13.63 6.75
C LEU A 116 2.08 12.58 6.29
N ILE A 117 1.62 11.73 7.22
CA ILE A 117 0.66 10.67 6.90
C ILE A 117 -0.67 11.31 6.51
N GLU A 118 -1.11 12.28 7.31
CA GLU A 118 -2.34 13.04 7.16
C GLU A 118 -2.35 13.78 5.82
N ASP A 119 -1.33 14.61 5.58
CA ASP A 119 -1.19 15.41 4.36
C ASP A 119 -1.17 14.53 3.10
N THR A 120 -0.44 13.40 3.16
CA THR A 120 -0.35 12.51 2.00
C THR A 120 -1.69 11.83 1.70
N HIS A 121 -2.49 11.50 2.72
CA HIS A 121 -3.83 10.96 2.53
C HIS A 121 -4.80 12.01 2.00
N GLU A 122 -4.73 13.25 2.50
CA GLU A 122 -5.58 14.35 2.03
C GLU A 122 -5.27 14.74 0.58
N LYS A 123 -3.99 14.73 0.17
CA LYS A 123 -3.52 14.93 -1.22
C LYS A 123 -4.13 13.92 -2.21
N ILE A 124 -4.55 12.74 -1.76
CA ILE A 124 -5.25 11.72 -2.58
C ILE A 124 -6.74 11.59 -2.24
N HIS A 125 -7.32 12.63 -1.61
CA HIS A 125 -8.74 12.73 -1.25
C HIS A 125 -9.24 11.62 -0.30
N LYS A 126 -8.35 11.05 0.53
CA LYS A 126 -8.74 10.14 1.62
C LYS A 126 -8.88 10.93 2.92
N ILE A 127 -10.05 10.81 3.55
CA ILE A 127 -10.30 11.41 4.87
C ILE A 127 -9.64 10.53 5.94
N ILE A 128 -8.68 11.08 6.68
CA ILE A 128 -8.08 10.42 7.84
C ILE A 128 -8.73 10.92 9.14
N ASP A 129 -8.97 10.02 10.08
CA ASP A 129 -9.47 10.34 11.42
C ASP A 129 -8.33 10.22 12.43
N ILE A 130 -7.83 11.36 12.89
CA ILE A 130 -6.63 11.45 13.74
C ILE A 130 -7.05 11.23 15.19
N LYS A 131 -6.34 10.32 15.87
CA LYS A 131 -6.48 9.98 17.28
C LYS A 131 -5.15 10.22 17.97
N SER A 132 -4.99 11.43 18.50
CA SER A 132 -3.77 11.88 19.18
C SER A 132 -3.91 11.92 20.70
N GLU A 133 -5.16 11.99 21.18
CA GLU A 133 -5.52 12.05 22.59
C GLU A 133 -6.64 11.07 22.93
N VAL A 134 -6.81 10.77 24.22
CA VAL A 134 -7.85 9.83 24.68
C VAL A 134 -9.25 10.34 24.33
N ASP A 135 -9.51 11.64 24.45
CA ASP A 135 -10.80 12.22 24.11
C ASP A 135 -11.13 12.08 22.61
N ASP A 136 -10.11 12.08 21.74
CA ASP A 136 -10.29 11.90 20.29
C ASP A 136 -10.90 10.53 19.96
N LEU A 137 -10.68 9.50 20.82
CA LEU A 137 -11.19 8.13 20.61
C LEU A 137 -12.71 8.05 20.68
N PHE A 138 -13.36 8.99 21.35
CA PHE A 138 -14.82 9.02 21.50
C PHE A 138 -15.53 9.76 20.38
N ILE A 139 -14.78 10.46 19.53
CA ILE A 139 -15.29 11.23 18.39
C ILE A 139 -15.00 10.44 17.11
N ASN A 140 -15.96 10.32 16.20
CA ASN A 140 -15.71 9.65 14.92
C ASN A 140 -15.87 10.65 13.77
N LYS A 141 -14.85 10.76 12.91
CA LYS A 141 -14.94 11.55 11.67
C LYS A 141 -15.75 10.76 10.64
N GLY A 142 -16.82 11.35 10.12
CA GLY A 142 -17.64 10.75 9.08
C GLY A 142 -16.87 10.54 7.77
N ASN A 143 -17.23 9.52 7.00
CA ASN A 143 -16.60 9.16 5.71
C ASN A 143 -15.07 8.93 5.77
N ARG A 144 -14.52 8.66 6.97
CA ARG A 144 -13.10 8.32 7.13
C ARG A 144 -12.73 7.06 6.35
N SER A 145 -11.60 7.14 5.64
CA SER A 145 -10.98 6.00 4.95
C SER A 145 -10.01 5.25 5.86
N CYS A 146 -9.42 5.92 6.84
CA CYS A 146 -8.42 5.37 7.75
C CYS A 146 -8.49 6.08 9.12
N ILE A 147 -8.15 5.37 10.20
CA ILE A 147 -7.91 5.95 11.52
C ILE A 147 -6.40 5.97 11.76
N LEU A 148 -5.85 7.14 12.10
CA LEU A 148 -4.45 7.29 12.48
C LEU A 148 -4.34 7.43 13.99
N TYR A 149 -3.72 6.46 14.64
CA TYR A 149 -3.41 6.52 16.07
C TYR A 149 -2.00 7.06 16.29
N LYS A 150 -1.89 8.25 16.88
CA LYS A 150 -0.62 8.88 17.25
C LYS A 150 -0.41 8.69 18.75
N MET A 151 0.34 7.66 19.11
CA MET A 151 0.49 7.23 20.51
C MET A 151 1.20 8.28 21.37
N HIS A 152 2.05 9.12 20.78
CA HIS A 152 2.85 10.09 21.52
C HIS A 152 2.27 11.50 21.47
N GLY A 153 1.09 11.69 20.88
CA GLY A 153 0.49 13.00 20.67
C GLY A 153 0.81 13.58 19.30
N ASP A 154 0.70 14.89 19.19
CA ASP A 154 0.69 15.61 17.92
C ASP A 154 1.50 16.92 18.02
N LYS A 155 2.13 17.34 16.92
CA LYS A 155 2.91 18.59 16.86
C LYS A 155 2.07 19.84 17.19
N ASP A 156 0.77 19.82 16.91
CA ASP A 156 -0.14 20.95 17.17
C ASP A 156 -0.48 21.10 18.65
N LYS A 157 -0.20 20.06 19.45
CA LYS A 157 -0.45 20.02 20.89
C LYS A 157 0.80 19.55 21.64
N PRO A 158 1.92 20.28 21.52
CA PRO A 158 3.23 19.82 22.00
C PRO A 158 3.25 19.63 23.53
N SER A 159 2.46 20.41 24.28
CA SER A 159 2.34 20.28 25.74
C SER A 159 1.76 18.94 26.21
N LYS A 160 1.10 18.21 25.32
CA LYS A 160 0.53 16.87 25.58
C LYS A 160 1.42 15.74 25.01
N ALA A 161 2.51 16.08 24.34
CA ALA A 161 3.41 15.10 23.73
C ALA A 161 4.10 14.23 24.79
N ILE A 162 4.21 12.93 24.50
CA ILE A 162 4.84 11.90 25.35
C ILE A 162 6.33 11.80 25.03
N LEU A 163 7.15 12.51 25.81
CA LEU A 163 8.61 12.55 25.61
C LEU A 163 9.39 12.41 26.92
N LEU A 164 8.80 12.82 28.04
CA LEU A 164 9.46 12.84 29.34
C LEU A 164 9.33 11.48 30.02
N LYS A 165 10.29 11.15 30.89
CA LYS A 165 10.26 9.92 31.68
C LYS A 165 8.96 9.77 32.47
N GLU A 166 8.50 10.84 33.10
CA GLU A 166 7.23 10.85 33.83
C GLU A 166 5.99 10.63 32.94
N ASP A 167 6.04 11.01 31.65
CA ASP A 167 4.95 10.80 30.71
C ASP A 167 4.81 9.30 30.42
N TYR A 168 5.93 8.63 30.16
CA TYR A 168 6.01 7.18 29.97
C TYR A 168 5.55 6.40 31.21
N GLU A 169 6.00 6.79 32.40
CA GLU A 169 5.60 6.16 33.66
C GLU A 169 4.08 6.25 33.91
N ARG A 170 3.45 7.34 33.47
CA ARG A 170 2.01 7.56 33.62
C ARG A 170 1.18 7.05 32.45
N TYR A 171 1.81 6.76 31.30
CA TYR A 171 1.13 6.42 30.03
C TYR A 171 0.14 5.28 30.19
N TYR A 172 0.48 4.27 31.01
CA TYR A 172 -0.43 3.15 31.29
C TYR A 172 -1.77 3.57 31.88
N TYR A 173 -1.78 4.62 32.71
CA TYR A 173 -2.99 5.12 33.35
C TYR A 173 -3.67 6.21 32.53
N THR A 174 -2.88 7.11 31.92
CA THR A 174 -3.41 8.26 31.18
C THR A 174 -3.89 7.90 29.77
N HIS A 175 -3.35 6.84 29.17
CA HIS A 175 -3.63 6.38 27.82
C HIS A 175 -4.09 4.91 27.78
N GLU A 176 -4.69 4.40 28.87
CA GLU A 176 -5.21 3.02 28.94
C GLU A 176 -6.08 2.65 27.73
N PRO A 177 -6.99 3.52 27.22
CA PRO A 177 -7.78 3.20 26.04
C PRO A 177 -6.95 2.96 24.78
N PHE A 178 -5.87 3.72 24.53
CA PHE A 178 -4.95 3.48 23.42
C PHE A 178 -4.27 2.13 23.55
N ILE A 179 -3.82 1.79 24.76
CA ILE A 179 -3.18 0.51 25.05
C ILE A 179 -4.16 -0.64 24.78
N SER A 180 -5.42 -0.49 25.19
CA SER A 180 -6.46 -1.49 24.97
C SER A 180 -6.79 -1.68 23.48
N ILE A 181 -6.89 -0.59 22.71
CA ILE A 181 -7.10 -0.65 21.25
C ILE A 181 -5.88 -1.26 20.55
N PHE A 182 -4.66 -0.86 20.92
CA PHE A 182 -3.43 -1.41 20.33
C PHE A 182 -3.29 -2.92 20.61
N ASN A 183 -3.60 -3.35 21.83
CA ASN A 183 -3.66 -4.78 22.17
C ASN A 183 -4.69 -5.54 21.31
N SER A 184 -5.87 -4.96 21.11
CA SER A 184 -6.91 -5.56 20.25
C SER A 184 -6.44 -5.70 18.80
N GLU A 185 -5.78 -4.66 18.27
CA GLU A 185 -5.23 -4.68 16.92
C GLU A 185 -4.10 -5.72 16.79
N LEU A 186 -3.19 -5.84 17.76
CA LEU A 186 -2.13 -6.85 17.72
C LEU A 186 -2.68 -8.29 17.74
N ILE A 187 -3.81 -8.52 18.39
CA ILE A 187 -4.47 -9.83 18.41
C ILE A 187 -5.18 -10.12 17.08
N THR A 188 -5.80 -9.11 16.46
CA THR A 188 -6.71 -9.30 15.32
C THR A 188 -6.06 -9.04 13.96
N LYS A 189 -4.99 -8.25 13.91
CA LYS A 189 -4.30 -7.81 12.70
C LYS A 189 -2.81 -8.16 12.72
N SER A 190 -2.23 -8.27 11.53
CA SER A 190 -0.78 -8.34 11.36
C SER A 190 -0.20 -6.95 11.13
N PHE A 191 0.72 -6.56 12.00
CA PHE A 191 1.47 -5.33 11.89
C PHE A 191 2.68 -5.47 10.97
N LEU A 192 2.96 -4.41 10.21
CA LEU A 192 4.24 -4.14 9.59
C LEU A 192 4.88 -2.93 10.30
N PHE A 193 6.01 -3.12 10.97
CA PHE A 193 6.77 -2.07 11.62
C PHE A 193 7.81 -1.52 10.64
N VAL A 194 7.78 -0.21 10.41
CA VAL A 194 8.70 0.49 9.49
C VAL A 194 9.31 1.70 10.17
N GLY A 195 10.63 1.83 10.09
CA GLY A 195 11.35 2.95 10.71
C GLY A 195 11.24 3.00 12.24
N PHE A 196 10.89 1.88 12.87
CA PHE A 196 10.67 1.76 14.30
C PHE A 196 11.82 1.01 14.97
N SER A 197 12.40 1.60 16.02
CA SER A 197 13.58 1.06 16.71
C SER A 197 13.27 0.03 17.80
N PHE A 198 11.99 -0.19 18.14
CA PHE A 198 11.54 -0.93 19.34
C PHE A 198 12.30 -0.54 20.62
N THR A 199 12.77 0.70 20.70
CA THR A 199 13.31 1.26 21.94
C THR A 199 12.22 1.93 22.76
N ASP A 200 11.00 2.03 22.21
CA ASP A 200 9.89 2.68 22.89
C ASP A 200 9.37 1.81 24.06
N PRO A 201 9.39 2.31 25.31
CA PRO A 201 8.94 1.57 26.47
C PRO A 201 7.47 1.17 26.43
N ASN A 202 6.57 1.99 25.86
CA ASN A 202 5.14 1.71 25.83
C ASN A 202 4.84 0.54 24.88
N VAL A 203 5.44 0.54 23.70
CA VAL A 203 5.28 -0.54 22.73
C VAL A 203 5.87 -1.84 23.25
N ASN A 204 7.08 -1.81 23.82
CA ASN A 204 7.73 -2.99 24.40
C ASN A 204 6.94 -3.58 25.57
N TYR A 205 6.38 -2.72 26.43
CA TYR A 205 5.52 -3.14 27.52
C TYR A 205 4.30 -3.94 27.01
N ILE A 206 3.67 -3.48 25.93
CA ILE A 206 2.50 -4.13 25.34
C ILE A 206 2.87 -5.49 24.73
N PHE A 207 3.97 -5.56 23.98
CA PHE A 207 4.48 -6.82 23.42
C PHE A 207 4.84 -7.86 24.50
N GLY A 208 5.48 -7.44 25.58
CA GLY A 208 5.78 -8.29 26.74
C GLY A 208 4.53 -8.94 27.34
N ARG A 209 3.43 -8.17 27.45
CA ARG A 209 2.18 -8.67 28.03
C ARG A 209 1.44 -9.66 27.12
N LEU A 210 1.46 -9.43 25.80
CA LEU A 210 0.79 -10.30 24.83
C LEU A 210 1.48 -11.67 24.71
N THR A 211 2.81 -11.70 24.64
CA THR A 211 3.56 -12.96 24.56
C THR A 211 3.36 -13.88 25.75
N HIS A 212 3.29 -13.32 26.96
CA HIS A 212 3.07 -14.12 28.15
C HIS A 212 1.68 -14.78 28.16
N ARG A 213 0.70 -14.16 27.50
CA ARG A 213 -0.71 -14.56 27.59
C ARG A 213 -1.20 -15.41 26.42
N TYR A 214 -0.55 -15.32 25.25
CA TYR A 214 -1.03 -15.93 23.99
C TYR A 214 0.06 -16.58 23.13
N SER A 215 1.16 -17.07 23.74
CA SER A 215 2.38 -17.54 23.06
C SER A 215 2.15 -18.39 21.79
N ASP A 216 1.13 -19.25 21.79
CA ASP A 216 0.92 -20.23 20.72
C ASP A 216 -0.15 -19.81 19.69
N LYS A 217 -0.88 -18.71 19.93
CA LYS A 217 -2.06 -18.29 19.12
C LYS A 217 -1.96 -16.88 18.53
N SER A 218 -0.85 -16.18 18.78
CA SER A 218 -0.65 -14.82 18.28
C SER A 218 -0.45 -14.79 16.76
N LYS A 219 -0.91 -13.71 16.11
CA LYS A 219 -0.65 -13.44 14.70
C LYS A 219 0.85 -13.20 14.48
N ASP A 220 1.31 -13.47 13.26
CA ASP A 220 2.65 -13.08 12.85
C ASP A 220 2.65 -11.61 12.45
N HIS A 221 3.65 -10.89 12.94
CA HIS A 221 3.93 -9.49 12.64
C HIS A 221 5.26 -9.40 11.89
N TYR A 222 5.51 -8.27 11.25
CA TYR A 222 6.70 -8.06 10.44
C TYR A 222 7.40 -6.76 10.84
N CYS A 223 8.73 -6.75 10.79
CA CYS A 223 9.54 -5.56 10.97
C CYS A 223 10.52 -5.45 9.80
N ILE A 224 10.61 -4.28 9.18
CA ILE A 224 11.65 -4.01 8.18
C ILE A 224 12.81 -3.28 8.86
N MET A 225 14.01 -3.86 8.79
CA MET A 225 15.21 -3.32 9.41
C MET A 225 16.39 -3.32 8.43
N LYS A 226 17.18 -2.24 8.42
CA LYS A 226 18.45 -2.19 7.68
C LYS A 226 19.46 -3.14 8.31
N LYS A 227 20.05 -4.01 7.51
CA LYS A 227 21.15 -4.87 7.91
C LYS A 227 22.37 -4.01 8.26
N THR A 228 22.98 -4.29 9.40
CA THR A 228 24.22 -3.62 9.80
C THR A 228 25.30 -3.86 8.73
N ALA A 229 25.92 -2.77 8.25
CA ALA A 229 27.03 -2.80 7.32
C ALA A 229 28.30 -2.21 7.95
N ILE A 230 29.48 -2.64 7.49
CA ILE A 230 30.77 -2.15 8.01
C ILE A 230 30.95 -0.64 7.77
N SER A 231 30.36 -0.12 6.69
CA SER A 231 30.35 1.30 6.33
C SER A 231 29.60 2.16 7.35
N ASP A 232 28.60 1.61 8.05
CA ASP A 232 27.86 2.33 9.09
C ASP A 232 28.75 2.66 10.31
N TRP A 233 29.88 1.98 10.45
CA TRP A 233 30.78 2.07 11.61
C TRP A 233 32.17 2.60 11.26
N GLY A 234 32.29 3.42 10.20
CA GLY A 234 33.56 4.00 9.79
C GLY A 234 34.60 2.96 9.38
N ASN A 235 34.14 1.83 8.85
CA ASN A 235 34.96 0.67 8.49
C ASN A 235 35.73 0.05 9.69
N ASN A 236 35.26 0.27 10.92
CA ASN A 236 35.82 -0.37 12.10
C ASN A 236 35.26 -1.80 12.25
N GLN A 237 36.12 -2.80 12.01
CA GLN A 237 35.74 -4.21 12.05
C GLN A 237 35.23 -4.67 13.42
N GLU A 238 35.89 -4.26 14.51
CA GLU A 238 35.51 -4.68 15.86
C GLU A 238 34.12 -4.15 16.24
N LYS A 239 33.87 -2.86 15.94
CA LYS A 239 32.57 -2.23 16.18
C LYS A 239 31.48 -2.86 15.31
N PHE A 240 31.79 -3.16 14.05
CA PHE A 240 30.87 -3.83 13.14
C PHE A 240 30.45 -5.21 13.65
N GLU A 241 31.40 -6.07 14.05
CA GLU A 241 31.08 -7.40 14.57
C GLU A 241 30.25 -7.31 15.87
N TYR A 242 30.57 -6.37 16.75
CA TYR A 242 29.80 -6.15 17.97
C TYR A 242 28.35 -5.73 17.70
N GLU A 243 28.13 -4.78 16.79
CA GLU A 243 26.79 -4.29 16.44
C GLU A 243 26.00 -5.30 15.60
N LYS A 244 26.69 -6.14 14.81
CA LYS A 244 26.08 -7.29 14.13
C LYS A 244 25.54 -8.32 15.14
N ILE A 245 26.33 -8.69 16.15
CA ILE A 245 25.88 -9.59 17.22
C ILE A 245 24.67 -9.00 17.96
N LYS A 246 24.71 -7.70 18.29
CA LYS A 246 23.55 -7.02 18.90
C LYS A 246 22.30 -7.10 18.02
N GLN A 247 22.43 -6.82 16.72
CA GLN A 247 21.31 -6.90 15.79
C GLN A 247 20.74 -8.32 15.74
N GLU A 248 21.57 -9.36 15.69
CA GLU A 248 21.11 -10.76 15.70
C GLU A 248 20.37 -11.12 17.00
N LEU A 249 20.87 -10.67 18.16
CA LEU A 249 20.21 -10.86 19.46
C LEU A 249 18.86 -10.15 19.52
N PHE A 250 18.80 -8.92 18.99
CA PHE A 250 17.59 -8.13 18.94
C PHE A 250 16.53 -8.75 18.01
N ILE A 251 16.94 -9.27 16.83
CA ILE A 251 16.04 -10.03 15.94
C ILE A 251 15.46 -11.26 16.67
N LYS A 252 16.29 -11.95 17.45
CA LYS A 252 15.84 -13.10 18.24
C LYS A 252 14.85 -12.70 19.34
N GLU A 253 15.03 -11.53 19.94
CA GLU A 253 14.08 -10.97 20.90
C GLU A 253 12.74 -10.64 20.24
N LEU A 254 12.75 -9.98 19.07
CA LEU A 254 11.54 -9.73 18.27
C LEU A 254 10.80 -11.02 17.88
N GLY A 255 11.54 -12.09 17.61
CA GLY A 255 10.98 -13.42 17.36
C GLY A 255 10.15 -13.95 18.54
N ARG A 256 10.47 -13.60 19.79
CA ARG A 256 9.64 -13.96 20.97
C ARG A 256 8.26 -13.32 20.89
N TYR A 257 8.17 -12.13 20.30
CA TYR A 257 6.93 -11.39 20.06
C TYR A 257 6.23 -11.79 18.75
N ARG A 258 6.69 -12.85 18.08
CA ARG A 258 6.25 -13.24 16.72
C ARG A 258 6.37 -12.11 15.70
N VAL A 259 7.35 -11.24 15.90
CA VAL A 259 7.72 -10.20 14.95
C VAL A 259 8.86 -10.76 14.10
N GLN A 260 8.55 -11.18 12.88
CA GLN A 260 9.53 -11.61 11.90
C GLN A 260 10.26 -10.39 11.32
N THR A 261 11.58 -10.40 11.38
CA THR A 261 12.39 -9.31 10.81
C THR A 261 12.73 -9.60 9.35
N ILE A 262 12.47 -8.64 8.47
CA ILE A 262 12.89 -8.61 7.06
C ILE A 262 14.06 -7.63 6.96
N LEU A 263 15.23 -8.15 6.62
CA LEU A 263 16.43 -7.35 6.46
C LEU A 263 16.52 -6.76 5.06
N ILE A 264 16.72 -5.44 4.99
CA ILE A 264 17.07 -4.70 3.77
C ILE A 264 18.54 -4.30 3.82
N GLU A 265 19.19 -4.17 2.67
CA GLU A 265 20.61 -3.78 2.65
C GLU A 265 20.75 -2.27 2.86
N ASP A 266 19.83 -1.46 2.30
CA ASP A 266 19.79 -0.02 2.50
C ASP A 266 18.37 0.56 2.43
N TYR A 267 18.18 1.81 2.87
CA TYR A 267 16.88 2.47 2.92
C TYR A 267 16.13 2.56 1.57
N PRO A 268 16.78 2.72 0.40
CA PRO A 268 16.08 2.66 -0.88
C PRO A 268 15.37 1.31 -1.14
N ASP A 269 15.88 0.20 -0.59
CA ASP A 269 15.22 -1.11 -0.72
C ASP A 269 13.86 -1.14 -0.01
N LEU A 270 13.64 -0.34 1.05
CA LEU A 270 12.31 -0.19 1.67
C LEU A 270 11.29 0.32 0.65
N THR A 271 11.67 1.30 -0.15
CA THR A 271 10.79 1.87 -1.20
C THR A 271 10.47 0.81 -2.24
N LEU A 272 11.46 0.04 -2.67
CA LEU A 272 11.27 -1.06 -3.61
C LEU A 272 10.36 -2.15 -3.03
N LEU A 273 10.50 -2.48 -1.75
CA LEU A 273 9.67 -3.46 -1.05
C LEU A 273 8.21 -3.01 -0.94
N LEU A 274 7.96 -1.76 -0.54
CA LEU A 274 6.62 -1.19 -0.47
C LEU A 274 5.96 -1.12 -1.86
N LYS A 275 6.71 -0.73 -2.90
CA LYS A 275 6.24 -0.77 -4.30
C LYS A 275 5.84 -2.19 -4.73
N GLU A 276 6.63 -3.19 -4.35
CA GLU A 276 6.32 -4.58 -4.68
C GLU A 276 5.07 -5.09 -3.91
N ILE A 277 4.89 -4.68 -2.65
CA ILE A 277 3.65 -4.95 -1.89
C ILE A 277 2.45 -4.31 -2.59
N GLU A 278 2.53 -3.04 -2.99
CA GLU A 278 1.48 -2.34 -3.72
C GLU A 278 1.18 -3.01 -5.06
N ARG A 279 2.22 -3.35 -5.83
CA ARG A 279 2.08 -4.02 -7.14
C ARG A 279 1.38 -5.36 -7.00
N ARG A 280 1.77 -6.20 -6.04
CA ARG A 280 1.10 -7.48 -5.79
C ARG A 280 -0.30 -7.29 -5.23
N TYR A 281 -0.53 -6.30 -4.38
CA TYR A 281 -1.88 -5.98 -3.92
C TYR A 281 -2.81 -5.65 -5.10
N ASN A 282 -2.37 -4.75 -5.99
CA ASN A 282 -3.14 -4.30 -7.16
C ASN A 282 -3.28 -5.38 -8.24
N SER A 283 -2.38 -6.38 -8.31
CA SER A 283 -2.41 -7.45 -9.31
C SER A 283 -3.72 -8.26 -9.33
N HIS A 284 -4.46 -8.26 -8.23
CA HIS A 284 -5.77 -8.94 -8.13
C HIS A 284 -6.93 -8.12 -8.69
N SER A 285 -6.68 -6.87 -9.07
CA SER A 285 -7.66 -6.02 -9.72
C SER A 285 -7.33 -5.90 -11.21
N ILE A 286 -8.27 -6.36 -12.04
CA ILE A 286 -8.17 -6.40 -13.49
C ILE A 286 -8.99 -5.24 -14.06
N PHE A 287 -8.34 -4.32 -14.74
CA PHE A 287 -9.03 -3.33 -15.55
C PHE A 287 -9.41 -3.95 -16.89
N ILE A 288 -10.70 -3.97 -17.22
CA ILE A 288 -11.17 -4.43 -18.54
C ILE A 288 -11.39 -3.20 -19.42
N SER A 289 -10.44 -3.00 -20.35
CA SER A 289 -10.48 -1.98 -21.39
C SER A 289 -11.07 -2.55 -22.67
N GLY A 290 -12.08 -1.89 -23.22
CA GLY A 290 -12.64 -2.31 -24.50
C GLY A 290 -13.92 -1.57 -24.88
N SER A 291 -14.07 -1.34 -26.17
CA SER A 291 -15.30 -0.86 -26.81
C SER A 291 -15.51 -1.58 -28.14
N ALA A 292 -16.75 -1.89 -28.49
CA ALA A 292 -17.04 -2.57 -29.72
C ALA A 292 -18.43 -2.21 -30.26
N ILE A 293 -18.46 -1.79 -31.53
CA ILE A 293 -19.66 -1.75 -32.36
C ILE A 293 -19.60 -2.88 -33.38
N ASN A 294 -18.39 -3.20 -33.87
CA ASN A 294 -18.11 -4.37 -34.67
C ASN A 294 -17.23 -5.33 -33.86
N TYR A 295 -17.49 -6.63 -34.00
CA TYR A 295 -16.82 -7.68 -33.25
C TYR A 295 -15.87 -8.52 -34.12
N GLY A 296 -15.54 -8.03 -35.32
CA GLY A 296 -14.65 -8.69 -36.26
C GLY A 296 -15.20 -10.06 -36.67
N ASP A 297 -14.43 -11.10 -36.34
CA ASP A 297 -14.77 -12.49 -36.65
C ASP A 297 -15.83 -13.11 -35.72
N PHE A 298 -16.28 -12.39 -34.69
CA PHE A 298 -17.32 -12.83 -33.77
C PHE A 298 -18.67 -12.28 -34.18
N THR A 299 -19.72 -13.07 -33.98
CA THR A 299 -21.07 -12.51 -33.85
C THR A 299 -21.18 -11.72 -32.55
N GLN A 300 -22.08 -10.74 -32.50
CA GLN A 300 -22.34 -9.97 -31.27
C GLN A 300 -22.67 -10.88 -30.08
N LYS A 301 -23.44 -11.95 -30.30
CA LYS A 301 -23.81 -12.91 -29.26
C LYS A 301 -22.59 -13.68 -28.75
N GLU A 302 -21.73 -14.18 -29.64
CA GLU A 302 -20.50 -14.89 -29.24
C GLU A 302 -19.55 -13.99 -28.46
N ALA A 303 -19.35 -12.74 -28.91
CA ALA A 303 -18.50 -11.78 -28.21
C ALA A 303 -19.05 -11.45 -26.81
N GLN A 304 -20.37 -11.22 -26.68
CA GLN A 304 -21.00 -10.96 -25.40
C GLN A 304 -20.94 -12.18 -24.47
N SER A 305 -21.16 -13.39 -24.98
CA SER A 305 -21.02 -14.63 -24.19
C SER A 305 -19.57 -14.85 -23.73
N PHE A 306 -18.58 -14.55 -24.58
CA PHE A 306 -17.17 -14.61 -24.20
C PHE A 306 -16.84 -13.62 -23.07
N ILE A 307 -17.23 -12.35 -23.20
CA ILE A 307 -16.97 -11.31 -22.19
C ILE A 307 -17.69 -11.65 -20.87
N HIS A 308 -18.94 -12.14 -20.94
CA HIS A 308 -19.71 -12.60 -19.79
C HIS A 308 -18.97 -13.71 -19.04
N LEU A 309 -18.58 -14.77 -19.75
CA LEU A 309 -17.91 -15.92 -19.14
C LEU A 309 -16.55 -15.54 -18.56
N LEU A 310 -15.78 -14.72 -19.28
CA LEU A 310 -14.50 -14.20 -18.80
C LEU A 310 -14.66 -13.42 -17.50
N SER A 311 -15.66 -12.52 -17.44
CA SER A 311 -15.92 -11.72 -16.24
C SER A 311 -16.42 -12.58 -15.07
N LYS A 312 -17.24 -13.60 -15.35
CA LYS A 312 -17.67 -14.58 -14.36
C LYS A 312 -16.48 -15.32 -13.74
N GLU A 313 -15.62 -15.89 -14.58
CA GLU A 313 -14.45 -16.66 -14.15
C GLU A 313 -13.44 -15.78 -13.39
N LEU A 314 -13.25 -14.52 -13.77
CA LEU A 314 -12.41 -13.58 -13.01
C LEU A 314 -12.88 -13.46 -11.55
N ILE A 315 -14.18 -13.23 -11.33
CA ILE A 315 -14.76 -13.14 -9.97
C ILE A 315 -14.63 -14.49 -9.24
N GLU A 316 -14.92 -15.60 -9.91
CA GLU A 316 -14.89 -16.93 -9.30
C GLU A 316 -13.50 -17.34 -8.82
N ASN A 317 -12.46 -16.72 -9.39
CA ASN A 317 -11.07 -16.88 -9.02
C ASN A 317 -10.57 -15.81 -8.01
N ASN A 318 -11.48 -15.14 -7.31
CA ASN A 318 -11.23 -14.11 -6.29
C ASN A 318 -10.45 -12.88 -6.81
N LEU A 319 -10.64 -12.54 -8.08
CA LEU A 319 -10.13 -11.30 -8.65
C LEU A 319 -11.21 -10.22 -8.59
N ASN A 320 -10.77 -8.96 -8.66
CA ASN A 320 -11.63 -7.79 -8.79
C ASN A 320 -11.63 -7.33 -10.25
N ILE A 321 -12.75 -6.78 -10.69
CA ILE A 321 -12.93 -6.19 -12.01
C ILE A 321 -13.15 -4.69 -11.85
N VAL A 322 -12.35 -3.91 -12.57
CA VAL A 322 -12.55 -2.47 -12.74
C VAL A 322 -12.99 -2.23 -14.19
N ASN A 323 -14.11 -1.54 -14.38
CA ASN A 323 -14.63 -1.29 -15.72
C ASN A 323 -15.16 0.14 -15.91
N GLY A 324 -14.76 0.76 -17.02
CA GLY A 324 -15.19 2.11 -17.42
C GLY A 324 -16.54 2.18 -18.15
N PHE A 325 -17.25 1.06 -18.28
CA PHE A 325 -18.50 0.93 -19.06
C PHE A 325 -18.32 1.23 -20.55
N GLY A 326 -17.41 0.53 -21.22
CA GLY A 326 -17.22 0.66 -22.66
C GLY A 326 -18.44 0.17 -23.46
N LEU A 327 -18.83 0.91 -24.51
CA LEU A 327 -19.96 0.56 -25.37
C LEU A 327 -19.76 -0.85 -25.97
N GLY A 328 -20.78 -1.70 -25.88
CA GLY A 328 -20.76 -3.07 -26.43
C GLY A 328 -19.94 -4.09 -25.65
N VAL A 329 -19.24 -3.68 -24.58
CA VAL A 329 -18.44 -4.55 -23.70
C VAL A 329 -18.93 -4.49 -22.25
N GLY A 330 -19.18 -3.29 -21.73
CA GLY A 330 -19.45 -3.05 -20.30
C GLY A 330 -20.65 -3.81 -19.73
N SER A 331 -21.77 -3.88 -20.47
CA SER A 331 -22.96 -4.62 -20.01
C SER A 331 -22.70 -6.12 -19.87
N ALA A 332 -21.92 -6.72 -20.77
CA ALA A 332 -21.56 -8.13 -20.67
C ALA A 332 -20.60 -8.40 -19.50
N VAL A 333 -19.68 -7.46 -19.22
CA VAL A 333 -18.80 -7.53 -18.05
C VAL A 333 -19.61 -7.53 -16.75
N ILE A 334 -20.54 -6.58 -16.62
CA ILE A 334 -21.40 -6.46 -15.43
C ILE A 334 -22.23 -7.73 -15.24
N ASN A 335 -22.89 -8.20 -16.29
CA ASN A 335 -23.75 -9.37 -16.20
C ASN A 335 -22.96 -10.63 -15.81
N GLY A 336 -21.76 -10.83 -16.36
CA GLY A 336 -20.88 -11.95 -16.00
C GLY A 336 -20.41 -11.89 -14.55
N ALA A 337 -19.98 -10.70 -14.09
CA ALA A 337 -19.54 -10.51 -12.72
C ALA A 337 -20.68 -10.71 -11.71
N LEU A 338 -21.86 -10.13 -11.97
CA LEU A 338 -23.03 -10.29 -11.10
C LEU A 338 -23.56 -11.72 -11.08
N ASP A 339 -23.47 -12.46 -12.20
CA ASP A 339 -23.82 -13.88 -12.26
C ASP A 339 -22.96 -14.69 -11.26
N ALA A 340 -21.63 -14.50 -11.25
CA ALA A 340 -20.76 -15.13 -10.25
C ALA A 340 -21.14 -14.75 -8.81
N ILE A 341 -21.32 -13.45 -8.56
CA ILE A 341 -21.61 -12.92 -7.20
C ILE A 341 -22.92 -13.46 -6.67
N TYR A 342 -24.00 -13.36 -7.43
CA TYR A 342 -25.34 -13.78 -7.00
C TYR A 342 -25.51 -15.29 -6.98
N SER A 343 -24.73 -16.03 -7.78
CA SER A 343 -24.69 -17.49 -7.69
C SER A 343 -24.06 -17.98 -6.38
N ASN A 344 -23.11 -17.24 -5.78
CA ASN A 344 -22.41 -17.63 -4.54
C ASN A 344 -22.14 -16.42 -3.61
N PRO A 345 -23.17 -15.77 -3.04
CA PRO A 345 -23.05 -14.50 -2.31
C PRO A 345 -22.33 -14.62 -0.96
N LYS A 346 -22.09 -15.84 -0.46
CA LYS A 346 -21.26 -16.08 0.73
C LYS A 346 -19.77 -16.11 0.42
N LYS A 347 -19.40 -16.32 -0.84
CA LYS A 347 -18.01 -16.47 -1.30
C LYS A 347 -17.52 -15.21 -2.01
N PHE A 348 -18.41 -14.55 -2.76
CA PHE A 348 -18.08 -13.39 -3.58
C PHE A 348 -18.86 -12.16 -3.14
N SER A 349 -18.32 -10.98 -3.44
CA SER A 349 -18.87 -9.70 -3.00
C SER A 349 -18.99 -8.73 -4.17
N GLU A 350 -20.00 -7.86 -4.13
CA GLU A 350 -20.11 -6.71 -5.04
C GLU A 350 -18.90 -5.78 -4.97
N ASN A 351 -18.15 -5.79 -3.86
CA ASN A 351 -16.88 -5.05 -3.76
C ASN A 351 -15.82 -5.50 -4.79
N GLN A 352 -15.98 -6.71 -5.37
CA GLN A 352 -15.12 -7.19 -6.45
C GLN A 352 -15.45 -6.53 -7.80
N LEU A 353 -16.58 -5.82 -7.94
CA LEU A 353 -16.97 -5.14 -9.18
C LEU A 353 -16.97 -3.62 -8.97
N ILE A 354 -15.95 -2.95 -9.51
CA ILE A 354 -15.79 -1.50 -9.44
C ILE A 354 -16.23 -0.89 -10.78
N LEU A 355 -17.41 -0.25 -10.77
CA LEU A 355 -17.97 0.43 -11.94
C LEU A 355 -17.74 1.93 -11.87
N LYS A 356 -17.17 2.47 -12.95
CA LYS A 356 -16.85 3.90 -13.08
C LYS A 356 -17.22 4.36 -14.49
N PRO A 357 -18.53 4.48 -14.80
CA PRO A 357 -18.97 4.93 -16.11
C PRO A 357 -18.47 6.35 -16.37
N PHE A 358 -18.06 6.61 -17.61
CA PHE A 358 -17.59 7.93 -18.02
C PHE A 358 -18.70 8.99 -17.91
N PRO A 359 -18.39 10.18 -17.35
CA PRO A 359 -19.29 11.33 -17.37
C PRO A 359 -19.78 11.63 -18.79
N GLN A 360 -21.07 11.91 -18.95
CA GLN A 360 -21.68 12.25 -20.25
C GLN A 360 -21.80 13.76 -20.49
N PHE A 361 -21.62 14.55 -19.43
CA PHE A 361 -21.73 16.01 -19.46
C PHE A 361 -20.56 16.62 -18.70
N ALA A 362 -20.10 17.79 -19.16
CA ALA A 362 -19.13 18.57 -18.40
C ALA A 362 -19.75 19.02 -17.06
N SER A 363 -18.96 19.01 -15.99
CA SER A 363 -19.39 19.43 -14.66
C SER A 363 -18.45 20.47 -14.08
N GLY A 364 -19.02 21.57 -13.57
CA GLY A 364 -18.26 22.69 -13.02
C GLY A 364 -17.45 23.44 -14.10
N GLU A 365 -16.20 23.77 -13.78
CA GLU A 365 -15.28 24.53 -14.66
C GLU A 365 -14.40 23.63 -15.54
N LYS A 366 -14.39 22.31 -15.31
CA LYS A 366 -13.53 21.36 -16.04
C LYS A 366 -14.16 20.95 -17.36
N LYS A 367 -13.33 20.84 -18.41
CA LYS A 367 -13.77 20.30 -19.71
C LYS A 367 -14.02 18.79 -19.61
N LEU A 368 -14.89 18.27 -20.48
CA LEU A 368 -15.23 16.85 -20.49
C LEU A 368 -14.01 15.94 -20.72
N GLU A 369 -13.07 16.39 -21.56
CA GLU A 369 -11.81 15.67 -21.83
C GLU A 369 -10.92 15.57 -20.59
N GLU A 370 -10.80 16.65 -19.82
CA GLU A 370 -10.03 16.68 -18.57
C GLU A 370 -10.66 15.75 -17.53
N LEU A 371 -11.99 15.75 -17.42
CA LEU A 371 -12.73 14.85 -16.54
C LEU A 371 -12.54 13.39 -16.92
N TRP A 372 -12.57 13.06 -18.22
CA TRP A 372 -12.33 11.70 -18.70
C TRP A 372 -10.91 11.22 -18.42
N GLU A 373 -9.92 12.09 -18.61
CA GLU A 373 -8.53 11.75 -18.30
C GLU A 373 -8.35 11.49 -16.80
N GLU A 374 -8.85 12.37 -15.94
CA GLU A 374 -8.82 12.17 -14.49
C GLU A 374 -9.54 10.88 -14.07
N TYR A 375 -10.67 10.55 -14.69
CA TYR A 375 -11.37 9.29 -14.45
C TYR A 375 -10.53 8.07 -14.83
N ARG A 376 -9.89 8.07 -16.01
CA ARG A 376 -9.00 6.96 -16.44
C ARG A 376 -7.86 6.78 -15.46
N GLN A 377 -7.18 7.87 -15.11
CA GLN A 377 -6.07 7.86 -14.16
C GLN A 377 -6.49 7.22 -12.83
N ASN A 378 -7.66 7.60 -12.30
CA ASN A 378 -8.19 7.06 -11.04
C ASN A 378 -8.67 5.61 -11.12
N MET A 379 -9.22 5.17 -12.26
CA MET A 379 -9.63 3.78 -12.45
C MET A 379 -8.41 2.86 -12.55
N LEU A 380 -7.45 3.22 -13.40
CA LEU A 380 -6.26 2.42 -13.68
C LEU A 380 -5.32 2.36 -12.48
N SER A 381 -5.28 3.38 -11.61
CA SER A 381 -4.49 3.34 -10.38
C SER A 381 -4.95 2.28 -9.36
N ARG A 382 -6.12 1.67 -9.57
CA ARG A 382 -6.68 0.61 -8.71
C ARG A 382 -6.51 -0.79 -9.29
N ALA A 383 -5.90 -0.92 -10.47
CA ALA A 383 -5.68 -2.18 -11.15
C ALA A 383 -4.17 -2.46 -11.27
N GLY A 384 -3.82 -3.74 -11.34
CA GLY A 384 -2.44 -4.20 -11.61
C GLY A 384 -2.30 -4.84 -12.98
N ILE A 385 -3.42 -5.21 -13.60
CA ILE A 385 -3.48 -5.86 -14.92
C ILE A 385 -4.50 -5.10 -15.76
N SER A 386 -4.16 -4.83 -17.02
CA SER A 386 -5.07 -4.21 -18.00
C SER A 386 -5.38 -5.20 -19.11
N LEU A 387 -6.57 -5.79 -19.06
CA LEU A 387 -7.07 -6.71 -20.08
C LEU A 387 -7.75 -5.92 -21.20
N ILE A 388 -7.25 -6.05 -22.42
CA ILE A 388 -7.66 -5.20 -23.56
C ILE A 388 -8.37 -6.06 -24.61
N LEU A 389 -9.61 -5.67 -24.91
CA LEU A 389 -10.54 -6.42 -25.77
C LEU A 389 -11.10 -5.50 -26.86
N PHE A 390 -11.11 -5.95 -28.11
CA PHE A 390 -11.63 -5.20 -29.25
C PHE A 390 -11.02 -3.78 -29.33
N GLY A 391 -11.84 -2.75 -29.16
CA GLY A 391 -11.42 -1.35 -29.16
C GLY A 391 -11.66 -0.68 -30.51
N ASN A 392 -12.91 -0.65 -30.93
CA ASN A 392 -13.37 0.14 -32.07
C ASN A 392 -14.52 1.08 -31.68
N LYS A 393 -14.71 2.10 -32.52
CA LYS A 393 -15.80 3.07 -32.45
C LYS A 393 -16.29 3.41 -33.86
N ALA A 394 -17.50 3.94 -33.96
CA ALA A 394 -18.02 4.48 -35.20
C ALA A 394 -17.49 5.91 -35.39
N ASP A 395 -17.08 6.22 -36.60
CA ASP A 395 -16.74 7.56 -37.07
C ASP A 395 -17.47 7.79 -38.40
N GLY A 396 -18.65 8.42 -38.30
CA GLY A 396 -19.64 8.40 -39.39
C GLY A 396 -20.05 6.98 -39.74
N ASP A 397 -19.90 6.61 -41.02
CA ASP A 397 -20.18 5.26 -41.54
C ASP A 397 -19.00 4.28 -41.41
N ASN A 398 -17.83 4.77 -40.97
CA ASN A 398 -16.62 3.96 -40.85
C ASN A 398 -16.44 3.41 -39.44
N ILE A 399 -15.78 2.26 -39.34
CA ILE A 399 -15.34 1.68 -38.08
C ILE A 399 -13.85 1.93 -37.95
N ILE A 400 -13.44 2.66 -36.93
CA ILE A 400 -12.05 2.98 -36.64
C ILE A 400 -11.64 2.47 -35.26
N ASN A 401 -10.34 2.36 -35.02
CA ASN A 401 -9.83 2.00 -33.71
C ASN A 401 -10.17 3.07 -32.66
N ALA A 402 -10.48 2.64 -31.44
CA ALA A 402 -10.93 3.52 -30.38
C ALA A 402 -9.74 4.17 -29.66
N ASP A 403 -9.58 5.48 -29.82
CA ASP A 403 -8.55 6.27 -29.14
C ASP A 403 -8.62 6.17 -27.61
N GLY A 404 -9.82 5.98 -27.06
CA GLY A 404 -10.02 5.80 -25.62
C GLY A 404 -9.33 4.53 -25.08
N VAL A 405 -9.43 3.42 -25.80
CA VAL A 405 -8.76 2.16 -25.45
C VAL A 405 -7.24 2.29 -25.57
N LYS A 406 -6.76 3.00 -26.61
CA LYS A 406 -5.34 3.33 -26.76
C LYS A 406 -4.82 4.15 -25.58
N ARG A 407 -5.56 5.20 -25.19
CA ARG A 407 -5.18 6.05 -24.06
C ARG A 407 -5.18 5.28 -22.74
N GLU A 408 -6.15 4.40 -22.53
CA GLU A 408 -6.19 3.52 -21.35
C GLU A 408 -4.96 2.60 -21.29
N PHE A 409 -4.52 2.05 -22.42
CA PHE A 409 -3.28 1.28 -22.50
C PHE A 409 -2.04 2.12 -22.16
N GLU A 410 -1.92 3.33 -22.69
CA GLU A 410 -0.80 4.24 -22.38
C GLU A 410 -0.73 4.54 -20.88
N ILE A 411 -1.87 4.88 -20.26
CA ILE A 411 -1.96 5.13 -18.82
C ILE A 411 -1.64 3.87 -18.01
N ALA A 412 -2.09 2.69 -18.47
CA ALA A 412 -1.76 1.42 -17.83
C ALA A 412 -0.24 1.20 -17.77
N VAL A 413 0.46 1.45 -18.87
CA VAL A 413 1.92 1.32 -18.97
C VAL A 413 2.63 2.36 -18.10
N GLU A 414 2.19 3.63 -18.15
CA GLU A 414 2.72 4.72 -17.30
C GLU A 414 2.64 4.39 -15.80
N LYS A 415 1.58 3.69 -15.38
CA LYS A 415 1.37 3.25 -13.98
C LYS A 415 1.98 1.89 -13.66
N GLY A 416 2.63 1.23 -14.62
CA GLY A 416 3.27 -0.07 -14.43
C GLY A 416 2.32 -1.25 -14.35
N LEU A 417 1.09 -1.13 -14.85
CA LEU A 417 0.17 -2.27 -15.01
C LEU A 417 0.71 -3.22 -16.09
N ILE A 418 0.34 -4.49 -15.99
CA ILE A 418 0.70 -5.49 -17.00
C ILE A 418 -0.42 -5.53 -18.06
N PRO A 419 -0.15 -5.10 -19.31
CA PRO A 419 -1.13 -5.13 -20.38
C PRO A 419 -1.28 -6.56 -20.95
N ILE A 420 -2.52 -7.00 -21.11
CA ILE A 420 -2.87 -8.28 -21.74
C ILE A 420 -3.84 -7.98 -22.90
N PRO A 421 -3.33 -7.68 -24.10
CA PRO A 421 -4.17 -7.53 -25.27
C PRO A 421 -4.59 -8.89 -25.84
N LEU A 422 -5.90 -9.08 -26.00
CA LEU A 422 -6.45 -10.26 -26.66
C LEU A 422 -6.48 -10.02 -28.17
N SER A 423 -5.35 -10.22 -28.83
CA SER A 423 -5.12 -9.85 -30.25
C SER A 423 -6.16 -10.43 -31.22
N TYR A 424 -6.68 -11.62 -30.93
CA TYR A 424 -7.72 -12.28 -31.73
C TYR A 424 -9.07 -11.55 -31.72
N THR A 425 -9.29 -10.62 -30.78
CA THR A 425 -10.49 -9.75 -30.78
C THR A 425 -10.37 -8.58 -31.78
N GLY A 426 -9.23 -8.44 -32.45
CA GLY A 426 -9.01 -7.47 -33.52
C GLY A 426 -8.85 -6.03 -33.03
N TYR A 427 -8.93 -5.08 -33.97
CA TYR A 427 -8.95 -3.63 -33.70
C TYR A 427 -7.77 -3.14 -32.85
N MET A 428 -8.01 -2.21 -31.91
CA MET A 428 -6.99 -1.65 -31.04
C MET A 428 -6.29 -2.71 -30.18
N ALA A 429 -6.98 -3.77 -29.76
CA ALA A 429 -6.35 -4.88 -29.04
C ALA A 429 -5.26 -5.55 -29.89
N LYS A 430 -5.50 -5.76 -31.19
CA LYS A 430 -4.49 -6.29 -32.11
C LYS A 430 -3.34 -5.31 -32.33
N GLU A 431 -3.63 -4.03 -32.57
CA GLU A 431 -2.61 -2.99 -32.76
C GLU A 431 -1.67 -2.88 -31.54
N ILE A 432 -2.24 -2.93 -30.34
CA ILE A 432 -1.48 -2.92 -29.08
C ILE A 432 -0.64 -4.20 -28.95
N PHE A 433 -1.18 -5.37 -29.28
CA PHE A 433 -0.41 -6.61 -29.27
C PHE A 433 0.79 -6.54 -30.23
N ASP A 434 0.58 -6.07 -31.46
CA ASP A 434 1.64 -5.93 -32.47
C ASP A 434 2.72 -4.92 -32.00
N LYS A 435 2.33 -3.85 -31.28
CA LYS A 435 3.25 -2.89 -30.67
C LYS A 435 4.05 -3.51 -29.52
N ILE A 436 3.41 -4.25 -28.62
CA ILE A 436 4.08 -4.94 -27.50
C ILE A 436 5.06 -5.99 -28.03
N SER A 437 4.71 -6.68 -29.11
CA SER A 437 5.53 -7.73 -29.72
C SER A 437 6.90 -7.25 -30.20
N GLN A 438 7.05 -5.95 -30.45
CA GLN A 438 8.33 -5.37 -30.88
C GLN A 438 9.33 -5.30 -29.71
N ASN A 439 8.87 -4.91 -28.51
CA ASN A 439 9.69 -4.79 -27.30
C ASN A 439 8.91 -5.20 -26.04
N PRO A 440 8.67 -6.51 -25.77
CA PRO A 440 7.83 -6.94 -24.66
C PRO A 440 8.34 -6.49 -23.28
N THR A 441 9.66 -6.38 -23.11
CA THR A 441 10.30 -5.99 -21.85
C THR A 441 10.00 -4.56 -21.43
N GLU A 442 9.66 -3.66 -22.37
CA GLU A 442 9.24 -2.28 -22.06
C GLU A 442 7.88 -2.22 -21.36
N TYR A 443 7.09 -3.30 -21.41
CA TYR A 443 5.71 -3.36 -20.91
C TYR A 443 5.58 -4.23 -19.65
N ASN A 444 6.66 -4.40 -18.88
CA ASN A 444 6.70 -5.24 -17.66
C ASN A 444 6.30 -6.71 -17.90
N LEU A 445 6.44 -7.20 -19.13
CA LEU A 445 6.19 -8.60 -19.48
C LEU A 445 7.51 -9.39 -19.44
N THR A 446 7.52 -10.50 -18.70
CA THR A 446 8.61 -11.48 -18.83
C THR A 446 8.47 -12.25 -20.14
N GLU A 447 9.56 -12.81 -20.65
CA GLU A 447 9.51 -13.64 -21.86
C GLU A 447 8.51 -14.80 -21.75
N GLU A 448 8.40 -15.41 -20.56
CA GLU A 448 7.43 -16.47 -20.28
C GLU A 448 5.99 -15.94 -20.42
N ILE A 449 5.66 -14.83 -19.75
CA ILE A 449 4.31 -14.26 -19.77
C ILE A 449 3.95 -13.80 -21.19
N TYR A 450 4.87 -13.14 -21.89
CA TYR A 450 4.65 -12.72 -23.27
C TYR A 450 4.41 -13.94 -24.19
N THR A 451 5.20 -15.00 -24.03
CA THR A 451 5.01 -16.24 -24.79
C THR A 451 3.63 -16.82 -24.55
N ASP A 452 3.17 -16.86 -23.30
CA ASP A 452 1.83 -17.33 -22.97
C ASP A 452 0.75 -16.44 -23.60
N ILE A 453 0.88 -15.11 -23.51
CA ILE A 453 -0.07 -14.16 -24.13
C ILE A 453 -0.12 -14.33 -25.66
N SER A 454 1.04 -14.53 -26.31
CA SER A 454 1.12 -14.71 -27.77
C SER A 454 0.45 -15.99 -28.27
N ARG A 455 0.28 -16.99 -27.39
CA ARG A 455 -0.36 -18.27 -27.70
C ARG A 455 -1.86 -18.27 -27.49
N ILE A 456 -2.41 -17.24 -26.85
CA ILE A 456 -3.85 -17.15 -26.60
C ILE A 456 -4.57 -17.16 -27.95
N THR A 457 -5.37 -18.20 -28.16
CA THR A 457 -6.22 -18.32 -29.34
C THR A 457 -7.66 -18.60 -28.91
N ILE A 458 -8.63 -18.00 -29.62
CA ILE A 458 -10.03 -18.36 -29.40
C ILE A 458 -10.32 -19.70 -30.07
N GLN A 459 -10.64 -20.70 -29.27
CA GLN A 459 -11.28 -21.90 -29.77
C GLN A 459 -12.77 -21.55 -29.91
N LYS A 460 -13.21 -21.10 -31.10
CA LYS A 460 -14.61 -20.67 -31.32
C LYS A 460 -15.65 -21.73 -30.90
N TYR A 461 -15.29 -23.00 -30.98
CA TYR A 461 -16.13 -24.13 -30.54
C TYR A 461 -16.01 -24.46 -29.04
N ASN A 462 -15.10 -23.82 -28.31
CA ASN A 462 -14.84 -24.03 -26.89
C ASN A 462 -14.36 -22.73 -26.20
N ILE A 463 -15.27 -21.77 -26.06
CA ILE A 463 -15.02 -20.47 -25.41
C ILE A 463 -14.53 -20.67 -23.97
N GLU A 464 -15.03 -21.70 -23.26
CA GLU A 464 -14.59 -22.04 -21.90
C GLU A 464 -13.11 -22.37 -21.81
N ALA A 465 -12.56 -23.13 -22.76
CA ALA A 465 -11.13 -23.46 -22.79
C ALA A 465 -10.28 -22.19 -22.96
N SER A 466 -10.66 -21.29 -23.87
CA SER A 466 -9.96 -20.02 -24.07
C SER A 466 -10.02 -19.11 -22.84
N VAL A 467 -11.17 -19.04 -22.16
CA VAL A 467 -11.28 -18.28 -20.90
C VAL A 467 -10.38 -18.89 -19.83
N LYS A 468 -10.35 -20.21 -19.67
CA LYS A 468 -9.47 -20.89 -18.69
C LYS A 468 -7.98 -20.62 -18.95
N GLU A 469 -7.58 -20.55 -20.22
CA GLU A 469 -6.21 -20.18 -20.60
C GLU A 469 -5.87 -18.75 -20.17
N ILE A 470 -6.75 -17.78 -20.47
CA ILE A 470 -6.58 -16.38 -20.04
C ILE A 470 -6.48 -16.28 -18.51
N ILE A 471 -7.37 -16.96 -17.78
CA ILE A 471 -7.35 -16.97 -16.32
C ILE A 471 -6.07 -17.60 -15.77
N SER A 472 -5.54 -18.66 -16.41
CA SER A 472 -4.27 -19.27 -16.01
C SER A 472 -3.11 -18.27 -16.11
N ILE A 473 -3.04 -17.51 -17.21
CA ILE A 473 -2.03 -16.46 -17.41
C ILE A 473 -2.20 -15.36 -16.37
N ILE A 474 -3.43 -14.88 -16.15
CA ILE A 474 -3.72 -13.86 -15.14
C ILE A 474 -3.29 -14.34 -13.75
N LYS A 475 -3.53 -15.60 -13.38
CA LYS A 475 -3.07 -16.16 -12.09
C LYS A 475 -1.55 -16.23 -11.94
N LYS A 476 -0.80 -16.46 -13.02
CA LYS A 476 0.67 -16.40 -12.97
C LYS A 476 1.17 -15.00 -12.62
N ILE A 477 0.43 -13.97 -13.07
CA ILE A 477 0.73 -12.56 -12.83
C ILE A 477 0.21 -12.11 -11.44
N ALA A 478 -1.03 -12.48 -11.12
CA ALA A 478 -1.73 -12.17 -9.89
C ALA A 478 -1.26 -13.08 -8.74
N LYS A 479 -0.02 -12.85 -8.29
CA LYS A 479 0.57 -13.52 -7.12
C LYS A 479 -0.07 -13.09 -5.80
#